data_AF-A0A3A6NX26-F1
#
_entry.id   AF-A0A3A6NX26-F1
#
_cell.length_a   1.000
_cell.length_b   1.000
_cell.length_c   1.000
_cell.angle_alpha   90.00
_cell.angle_beta   90.00
_cell.angle_gamma   90.00
#
_symmetry.space_group_name_H-M   'P 1'
#
loop_
_entity.id
_entity.type
_entity.pdbx_description
1 polymer ?
#
loop_
_entity_poly.entity_id
_entity_poly.type
_entity_poly.pdbx_seq_one_letter_code
_entity_poly.pdbx_strand_id
1 'polypeptide(L)'
;MKKIFHLLVIADYYLAALLLVWAGLSKISSPGVGDLLEALLEQQVISIGQLVFISRWFPALELFLGITALSGIQAALLARATGLLYLFYLLPLVLASEGYLLLPLDCGCFGAGNPAPVYLLILRNTLIALPLFFFPGDRGRFNRPHLLFTQN
;
A
#
# COMPACT_ATOMS: atom_id res chain seq x y z
N MET A 1 7.27 -25.61 -6.78
CA MET A 1 6.33 -24.76 -6.02
C MET A 1 7.02 -23.65 -5.23
N LYS A 2 7.97 -23.94 -4.32
CA LYS A 2 8.65 -22.91 -3.50
C LYS A 2 9.30 -21.76 -4.30
N LYS A 3 9.95 -22.06 -5.44
CA LYS A 3 10.57 -21.05 -6.32
C LYS A 3 9.56 -20.07 -6.95
N ILE A 4 8.41 -20.57 -7.39
CA ILE A 4 7.35 -19.74 -8.00
C ILE A 4 6.75 -18.82 -6.94
N PHE A 5 6.43 -19.35 -5.76
CA PHE A 5 5.91 -18.56 -4.65
C PHE A 5 6.88 -17.43 -4.26
N HIS A 6 8.18 -17.72 -4.18
CA HIS A 6 9.17 -16.70 -3.87
C HIS A 6 9.26 -15.61 -4.95
N LEU A 7 9.20 -15.98 -6.23
CA LEU A 7 9.14 -15.01 -7.33
C LEU A 7 7.91 -14.11 -7.25
N LEU A 8 6.75 -14.67 -6.86
CA LEU A 8 5.52 -13.88 -6.67
C LEU A 8 5.67 -12.86 -5.54
N VAL A 9 6.21 -13.25 -4.39
CA VAL A 9 6.45 -12.30 -3.28
C VAL A 9 7.40 -11.18 -3.69
N ILE A 10 8.47 -11.50 -4.43
CA ILE A 10 9.41 -10.50 -4.93
C ILE A 10 8.72 -9.56 -5.93
N ALA A 11 7.90 -10.10 -6.83
CA ALA A 11 7.13 -9.30 -7.77
C ALA A 11 6.16 -8.36 -7.04
N ASP A 12 5.42 -8.88 -6.06
CA ASP A 12 4.50 -8.10 -5.21
C ASP A 12 5.24 -7.00 -4.45
N TYR A 13 6.47 -7.27 -3.98
CA TYR A 13 7.29 -6.30 -3.27
C TYR A 13 7.64 -5.10 -4.15
N TYR A 14 8.16 -5.35 -5.35
CA TYR A 14 8.51 -4.28 -6.29
C TYR A 14 7.26 -3.58 -6.83
N LEU A 15 6.17 -4.33 -7.07
CA LEU A 15 4.89 -3.74 -7.45
C LEU A 15 4.38 -2.78 -6.36
N ALA A 16 4.34 -3.22 -5.10
CA ALA A 16 3.89 -2.40 -3.98
C ALA A 16 4.78 -1.15 -3.80
N ALA A 17 6.10 -1.30 -3.96
CA ALA A 17 7.03 -0.18 -3.90
C ALA A 17 6.77 0.85 -5.01
N LEU A 18 6.57 0.39 -6.25
CA LEU A 18 6.21 1.26 -7.38
C LEU A 18 4.85 1.95 -7.17
N LEU A 19 3.85 1.21 -6.68
CA LEU A 19 2.53 1.75 -6.37
C LEU A 19 2.59 2.82 -5.27
N LEU A 20 3.43 2.66 -4.25
CA LEU A 20 3.63 3.68 -3.22
C LEU A 20 4.29 4.94 -3.77
N VAL A 21 5.32 4.79 -4.61
CA VAL A 21 5.94 5.94 -5.27
C VAL A 21 4.94 6.68 -6.15
N TRP A 22 4.19 5.92 -6.95
CA TRP A 22 3.16 6.48 -7.81
C TRP A 22 2.08 7.19 -6.99
N ALA A 23 1.57 6.56 -5.93
CA ALA A 23 0.57 7.14 -5.05
C ALA A 23 1.01 8.48 -4.44
N GLY A 24 2.22 8.52 -3.89
CA GLY A 24 2.77 9.75 -3.31
C GLY A 24 3.00 10.84 -4.35
N LEU A 25 3.46 10.50 -5.56
CA LEU A 25 3.57 11.46 -6.67
C LEU A 25 2.21 12.00 -7.09
N SER A 26 1.21 11.13 -7.28
CA SER A 26 -0.14 11.53 -7.68
C SER A 26 -0.77 12.49 -6.66
N LYS A 27 -0.59 12.26 -5.36
CA LYS A 27 -1.10 13.14 -4.30
C LYS A 27 -0.39 14.49 -4.23
N ILE A 28 0.87 14.57 -4.66
CA ILE A 28 1.59 15.85 -4.77
C ILE A 28 1.15 16.62 -6.01
N SER A 29 0.99 15.93 -7.15
CA SER A 29 0.58 16.56 -8.42
C SER A 29 -0.88 17.02 -8.42
N SER A 30 -1.76 16.28 -7.75
CA SER A 30 -3.18 16.59 -7.59
C SER A 30 -3.54 16.48 -6.11
N PRO A 31 -3.36 17.56 -5.32
CA PRO A 31 -3.70 17.56 -3.91
C PRO A 31 -5.21 17.48 -3.75
N GLY A 32 -5.69 16.27 -3.45
CA GLY A 32 -7.09 15.96 -3.17
C GLY A 32 -7.18 15.08 -1.93
N VAL A 33 -8.27 15.22 -1.18
CA VAL A 33 -8.48 14.51 0.08
C VAL A 33 -9.07 13.12 -0.17
N GLY A 34 -9.76 12.92 -1.32
CA GLY A 34 -10.36 11.66 -1.75
C GLY A 34 -11.61 11.31 -0.94
N ASP A 35 -12.58 10.64 -1.58
CA ASP A 35 -13.86 10.27 -0.97
C ASP A 35 -13.68 9.50 0.35
N LEU A 36 -12.60 8.71 0.46
CA LEU A 36 -12.30 7.94 1.68
C LEU A 36 -12.14 8.83 2.92
N LEU A 37 -11.33 9.87 2.86
CA LEU A 37 -11.08 10.73 4.02
C LEU A 37 -12.27 11.67 4.28
N GLU A 38 -12.99 12.06 3.23
CA GLU A 38 -14.24 12.84 3.35
C GLU A 38 -15.33 12.03 4.05
N ALA A 39 -15.56 10.78 3.62
CA ALA A 39 -16.52 9.88 4.26
C ALA A 39 -16.18 9.62 5.74
N LEU A 40 -14.89 9.43 6.07
CA LEU A 40 -14.47 9.25 7.47
C LEU A 40 -14.66 10.52 8.32
N LEU A 41 -14.54 11.71 7.72
CA LEU A 41 -14.84 12.97 8.39
C LEU A 41 -16.34 13.11 8.63
N GLU A 42 -17.17 12.81 7.62
CA GLU A 42 -18.63 12.87 7.70
C GLU A 42 -19.18 11.90 8.75
N GLN A 43 -18.62 10.70 8.83
CA GLN A 43 -18.92 9.69 9.85
C GLN A 43 -18.35 10.04 11.25
N GLN A 44 -17.66 11.18 11.40
CA GLN A 44 -16.99 11.60 12.63
C GLN A 44 -15.95 10.59 13.16
N VAL A 45 -15.40 9.74 12.29
CA VAL A 45 -14.33 8.80 12.63
C VAL A 45 -13.00 9.54 12.81
N ILE A 46 -12.78 10.59 12.01
CA ILE A 46 -11.63 11.47 12.11
C ILE A 46 -12.07 12.92 12.31
N SER A 47 -11.20 13.73 12.90
CA SER A 47 -11.34 15.18 13.01
C SER A 47 -10.68 15.91 11.84
N ILE A 48 -11.04 17.18 11.65
CA ILE A 48 -10.41 18.05 10.64
C ILE A 48 -8.89 18.13 10.84
N GLY A 49 -8.41 18.19 12.09
CA GLY A 49 -6.98 18.21 12.39
C GLY A 49 -6.26 16.93 11.92
N GLN A 50 -6.89 15.77 12.09
CA GLN A 50 -6.36 14.49 11.61
C GLN A 50 -6.39 14.42 10.08
N LEU A 51 -7.46 14.88 9.44
CA LEU A 51 -7.55 14.97 7.98
C LEU A 51 -6.41 15.81 7.39
N VAL A 52 -6.17 17.00 7.93
CA VAL A 52 -5.08 17.89 7.49
C VAL A 52 -3.70 17.27 7.75
N PHE A 53 -3.53 16.58 8.88
CA PHE A 53 -2.28 15.89 9.18
C PHE A 53 -2.01 14.75 8.19
N ILE A 54 -3.01 13.90 7.93
CA ILE A 54 -2.90 12.78 7.01
C ILE A 54 -2.64 13.31 5.59
N SER A 55 -3.46 14.22 5.08
CA SER A 55 -3.32 14.73 3.71
C SER A 55 -1.95 15.37 3.45
N ARG A 56 -1.34 15.99 4.48
CA ARG A 56 -0.02 16.63 4.36
C ARG A 56 1.17 15.68 4.47
N TRP A 57 1.14 14.75 5.43
CA TRP A 57 2.32 13.93 5.74
C TRP A 57 2.32 12.57 5.04
N PHE A 58 1.14 12.05 4.69
CA PHE A 58 1.01 10.73 4.09
C PHE A 58 1.68 10.60 2.72
N PRO A 59 1.58 11.59 1.79
CA PRO A 59 2.27 11.50 0.50
C PRO A 59 3.79 11.37 0.63
N ALA A 60 4.39 12.11 1.57
CA ALA A 60 5.82 12.04 1.85
C ALA A 60 6.24 10.68 2.44
N LEU A 61 5.39 10.11 3.30
CA LEU A 61 5.61 8.76 3.85
C LEU A 61 5.56 7.69 2.76
N GLU A 62 4.58 7.74 1.85
CA GLU A 62 4.47 6.80 0.73
C GLU A 62 5.68 6.88 -0.21
N LEU A 63 6.11 8.09 -0.57
CA LEU A 63 7.33 8.27 -1.37
C LEU A 63 8.57 7.74 -0.67
N PHE A 64 8.75 8.08 0.61
CA PHE A 64 9.91 7.64 1.36
C PHE A 64 9.97 6.11 1.45
N LEU A 65 8.85 5.46 1.81
CA LEU A 65 8.75 4.01 1.88
C LEU A 65 8.93 3.35 0.50
N GLY A 66 8.31 3.88 -0.55
CA GLY A 66 8.44 3.37 -1.91
C GLY A 66 9.88 3.44 -2.44
N ILE A 67 10.53 4.61 -2.32
CA ILE A 67 11.92 4.81 -2.78
C ILE A 67 12.90 3.95 -1.99
N THR A 68 12.75 3.91 -0.66
CA THR A 68 13.60 3.05 0.18
C THR A 68 13.38 1.57 -0.13
N ALA A 69 12.14 1.14 -0.40
CA ALA A 69 11.84 -0.23 -0.78
C ALA A 69 12.49 -0.61 -2.13
N LEU A 70 12.45 0.27 -3.12
CA LEU A 70 13.10 0.06 -4.42
C LEU A 70 14.62 -0.11 -4.31
N SER A 71 15.27 0.52 -3.31
CA SER A 71 16.70 0.33 -3.06
C SER A 71 17.07 -1.10 -2.65
N GLY A 72 16.10 -1.90 -2.19
CA GLY A 72 16.30 -3.25 -1.68
C GLY A 72 17.06 -3.32 -0.35
N ILE A 73 17.35 -2.18 0.30
CA ILE A 73 18.01 -2.14 1.61
C ILE A 73 17.02 -2.62 2.67
N GLN A 74 17.43 -3.58 3.52
CA GLN A 74 16.56 -4.16 4.56
C GLN A 74 15.19 -4.63 4.01
N ALA A 75 15.19 -5.22 2.82
CA ALA A 75 13.96 -5.48 2.08
C ALA A 75 12.92 -6.30 2.85
N ALA A 76 13.34 -7.22 3.73
CA ALA A 76 12.41 -7.96 4.58
C ALA A 76 11.68 -7.07 5.60
N LEU A 77 12.35 -6.05 6.15
CA LEU A 77 11.74 -5.08 7.06
C LEU A 77 10.80 -4.16 6.29
N LEU A 78 11.24 -3.66 5.12
CA LEU A 78 10.44 -2.78 4.28
C LEU A 78 9.22 -3.52 3.70
N ALA A 79 9.34 -4.79 3.35
CA ALA A 79 8.21 -5.63 2.93
C ALA A 79 7.15 -5.71 4.04
N ARG A 80 7.56 -5.95 5.29
CA ARG A 80 6.65 -5.96 6.44
C ARG A 80 6.03 -4.59 6.69
N ALA A 81 6.80 -3.52 6.61
CA ALA A 81 6.31 -2.16 6.81
C ALA A 81 5.28 -1.78 5.72
N THR A 82 5.57 -2.08 4.46
CA THR A 82 4.65 -1.90 3.34
C THR A 82 3.40 -2.78 3.49
N GLY A 83 3.55 -4.07 3.81
CA GLY A 83 2.42 -4.95 4.06
C GLY A 83 1.54 -4.44 5.20
N LEU A 84 2.14 -3.99 6.31
CA LEU A 84 1.41 -3.41 7.43
C LEU A 84 0.66 -2.13 7.02
N LEU A 85 1.26 -1.28 6.20
CA LEU A 85 0.62 -0.07 5.68
C LEU A 85 -0.62 -0.41 4.84
N TYR A 86 -0.53 -1.40 3.95
CA TYR A 86 -1.66 -1.86 3.13
C TYR A 86 -2.76 -2.53 3.99
N LEU A 87 -2.40 -3.31 5.01
CA LEU A 87 -3.35 -3.88 5.97
C LEU A 87 -4.05 -2.76 6.77
N PHE A 88 -3.30 -1.75 7.21
CA PHE A 88 -3.85 -0.62 7.92
C PHE A 88 -4.89 0.12 7.07
N TYR A 89 -4.67 0.23 5.76
CA TYR A 89 -5.62 0.81 4.81
C TYR A 89 -6.91 0.00 4.61
N LEU A 90 -6.95 -1.27 4.99
CA LEU A 90 -8.20 -2.05 4.89
C LEU A 90 -9.27 -1.53 5.84
N LEU A 91 -8.88 -1.13 7.05
CA LEU A 91 -9.80 -0.64 8.07
C LEU A 91 -10.61 0.60 7.60
N PRO A 92 -9.98 1.71 7.15
CA PRO A 92 -10.73 2.87 6.68
C PRO A 92 -11.60 2.57 5.47
N LEU A 93 -11.19 1.65 4.57
CA LEU A 93 -12.03 1.22 3.44
C LEU A 93 -13.32 0.53 3.92
N VAL A 94 -13.21 -0.37 4.90
CA VAL A 94 -14.36 -1.05 5.47
C VAL A 94 -15.28 -0.07 6.21
N LEU A 95 -14.71 0.88 6.97
CA LEU A 95 -15.48 1.89 7.69
C LEU A 95 -16.22 2.84 6.74
N ALA A 96 -15.49 3.43 5.78
CA ALA A 96 -16.08 4.38 4.82
C ALA A 96 -17.12 3.73 3.90
N SER A 97 -17.01 2.42 3.64
CA SER A 97 -18.00 1.71 2.82
C SER A 97 -19.26 1.31 3.58
N GLU A 98 -19.30 1.38 4.91
CA GLU A 98 -20.42 0.92 5.74
C GLU A 98 -20.85 -0.54 5.45
N GLY A 99 -19.94 -1.35 4.90
CA GLY A 99 -20.22 -2.73 4.47
C GLY A 99 -20.72 -2.87 3.02
N TYR A 100 -20.94 -1.78 2.28
CA TYR A 100 -21.32 -1.81 0.87
C TYR A 100 -20.11 -2.05 -0.05
N LEU A 101 -19.81 -3.33 -0.27
CA LEU A 101 -18.64 -3.77 -1.04
C LEU A 101 -18.64 -3.34 -2.52
N LEU A 102 -19.80 -3.12 -3.13
CA LEU A 102 -19.94 -2.71 -4.53
C LEU A 102 -19.90 -1.19 -4.74
N LEU A 103 -19.92 -0.41 -3.66
CA LEU A 103 -19.91 1.05 -3.75
C LEU A 103 -18.59 1.49 -4.42
N PRO A 104 -18.63 2.30 -5.48
CA PRO A 104 -17.43 2.91 -6.02
C PRO A 104 -16.94 3.96 -5.02
N LEU A 105 -15.71 3.80 -4.54
CA LEU A 105 -15.09 4.70 -3.57
C LEU A 105 -13.76 5.20 -4.13
N ASP A 106 -13.57 6.51 -4.18
CA ASP A 106 -12.25 7.06 -4.43
C ASP A 106 -11.40 7.01 -3.15
N CYS A 107 -10.49 6.03 -3.11
CA CYS A 107 -9.54 5.87 -2.01
C CYS A 107 -8.47 6.97 -1.92
N GLY A 108 -8.40 7.88 -2.92
CA GLY A 108 -7.39 8.94 -3.01
C GLY A 108 -5.97 8.41 -3.23
N CYS A 109 -5.78 7.09 -3.38
CA CYS A 109 -4.46 6.47 -3.49
C CYS A 109 -3.71 6.89 -4.76
N PHE A 110 -4.39 7.18 -5.88
CA PHE A 110 -3.75 7.47 -7.17
C PHE A 110 -4.19 8.83 -7.74
N GLY A 111 -4.48 9.79 -6.86
CA GLY A 111 -5.07 11.08 -7.22
C GLY A 111 -6.60 11.01 -7.26
N ALA A 112 -7.23 12.19 -7.29
CA ALA A 112 -8.69 12.32 -7.30
C ALA A 112 -9.31 11.89 -8.63
N GLY A 113 -10.53 11.38 -8.58
CA GLY A 113 -11.34 10.98 -9.73
C GLY A 113 -11.13 9.54 -10.21
N ASN A 114 -10.56 8.66 -9.39
CA ASN A 114 -10.35 7.25 -9.74
C ASN A 114 -11.15 6.29 -8.82
N PRO A 115 -12.49 6.35 -8.84
CA PRO A 115 -13.30 5.49 -7.99
C PRO A 115 -13.18 4.03 -8.43
N ALA A 116 -13.07 3.14 -7.45
CA ALA A 116 -13.08 1.70 -7.66
C ALA A 116 -14.02 1.02 -6.66
N PRO A 117 -14.63 -0.13 -7.03
CA PRO A 117 -15.40 -0.92 -6.08
C PRO A 117 -14.57 -1.29 -4.85
N VAL A 118 -15.14 -1.09 -3.65
CA VAL A 118 -14.47 -1.34 -2.38
C VAL A 118 -13.93 -2.77 -2.28
N TYR A 119 -14.68 -3.77 -2.77
CA TYR A 119 -14.20 -5.16 -2.76
C TYR A 119 -12.91 -5.36 -3.56
N LEU A 120 -12.72 -4.65 -4.69
CA LEU A 120 -11.50 -4.72 -5.48
C LEU A 120 -10.33 -4.07 -4.74
N LEU A 121 -10.58 -2.95 -4.05
CA LEU A 121 -9.57 -2.28 -3.23
C LEU A 121 -9.12 -3.17 -2.07
N ILE A 122 -10.07 -3.79 -1.37
CA ILE A 122 -9.81 -4.75 -0.29
C ILE A 122 -9.05 -5.96 -0.82
N LEU A 123 -9.50 -6.56 -1.93
CA LEU A 123 -8.86 -7.72 -2.54
C LEU A 123 -7.42 -7.41 -2.94
N ARG A 124 -7.19 -6.31 -3.69
CA ARG A 124 -5.86 -5.86 -4.09
C ARG A 124 -4.96 -5.67 -2.88
N ASN A 125 -5.42 -4.92 -1.87
CA ASN A 125 -4.63 -4.64 -0.68
C ASN A 125 -4.31 -5.92 0.08
N THR A 126 -5.25 -6.85 0.19
CA THR A 126 -5.06 -8.14 0.89
C THR A 126 -4.07 -9.03 0.14
N LEU A 127 -4.20 -9.13 -1.19
CA LEU A 127 -3.31 -9.92 -2.04
C LEU A 127 -1.88 -9.40 -2.01
N ILE A 128 -1.67 -8.08 -1.95
CA ILE A 128 -0.33 -7.49 -1.82
C ILE A 128 0.18 -7.63 -0.38
N ALA A 129 -0.65 -7.36 0.62
CA ALA A 129 -0.17 -7.20 1.98
C ALA A 129 0.17 -8.53 2.68
N LEU A 130 -0.65 -9.57 2.49
CA LEU A 130 -0.43 -10.85 3.18
C LEU A 130 0.91 -11.49 2.81
N PRO A 131 1.28 -11.61 1.51
CA PRO A 131 2.57 -12.18 1.13
C PRO A 131 3.75 -11.38 1.69
N LEU A 132 3.67 -10.04 1.63
CA LEU A 132 4.73 -9.15 2.09
C LEU A 132 4.91 -9.16 3.61
N PHE A 133 3.83 -9.28 4.37
CA PHE A 133 3.88 -9.28 5.83
C PHE A 133 4.37 -10.62 6.39
N PHE A 134 3.81 -11.73 5.91
CA PHE A 134 4.07 -13.06 6.46
C PHE A 134 5.27 -13.76 5.83
N PHE A 135 5.60 -13.48 4.56
CA PHE A 135 6.65 -14.19 3.81
C PHE A 135 7.75 -13.28 3.22
N PRO A 136 8.29 -12.29 3.97
CA PRO A 136 9.23 -11.29 3.43
C PRO A 136 10.63 -11.81 3.04
N GLY A 137 10.86 -13.13 3.05
CA GLY A 137 12.17 -13.74 2.80
C GLY A 137 13.19 -13.55 3.92
N ASP A 138 14.37 -14.15 3.76
CA ASP A 138 15.48 -14.02 4.73
C ASP A 138 16.19 -12.67 4.63
N ARG A 139 16.70 -12.20 5.77
CA ARG A 139 17.30 -10.87 6.00
C ARG A 139 18.51 -10.61 5.09
N GLY A 140 18.28 -10.15 3.87
CA GLY A 140 19.37 -9.70 3.00
C GLY A 140 18.88 -9.34 1.61
N ARG A 141 18.97 -8.05 1.26
CA ARG A 141 18.74 -7.44 -0.06
C ARG A 141 18.17 -8.37 -1.14
N PHE A 142 16.92 -8.13 -1.57
CA PHE A 142 16.35 -8.79 -2.77
C PHE A 142 17.16 -8.51 -4.06
N ASN A 143 18.06 -7.52 -4.04
CA ASN A 143 18.92 -7.13 -5.16
C ASN A 143 20.04 -8.13 -5.55
N ARG A 144 20.12 -9.32 -4.94
CA ARG A 144 21.03 -10.38 -5.42
C ARG A 144 20.25 -11.58 -5.93
N PRO A 145 19.79 -11.57 -7.20
CA PRO A 145 19.26 -12.78 -7.83
C PRO A 145 20.28 -13.92 -7.84
N HIS A 146 21.57 -13.64 -7.67
CA HIS A 146 22.63 -14.65 -7.61
C HIS A 146 22.49 -15.61 -6.40
N LEU A 147 21.80 -15.23 -5.33
CA LEU A 147 21.52 -16.12 -4.19
C LEU A 147 20.21 -16.92 -4.35
N LEU A 148 19.39 -16.62 -5.36
CA LEU A 148 18.21 -17.43 -5.70
C LEU A 148 18.56 -18.75 -6.42
N PHE A 149 19.82 -18.89 -6.85
CA PHE A 149 20.29 -20.03 -7.64
C PHE A 149 21.42 -20.86 -6.98
N THR A 150 21.95 -20.46 -5.82
CA THR A 150 23.08 -21.17 -5.17
C THR A 150 22.73 -21.91 -3.89
N GLN A 151 21.46 -22.28 -3.70
CA GLN A 151 21.08 -23.30 -2.71
C GLN A 151 20.56 -24.55 -3.43
N ASN A 152 21.49 -25.27 -4.04
CA ASN A 152 21.41 -26.70 -4.31
C ASN A 152 22.76 -27.30 -3.92
#